data_AF-A0A1H4QVV8-F1
#
_entry.id   AF-A0A1H4QVV8-F1
#
_cell.length_a   1.000
_cell.length_b   1.000
_cell.length_c   1.000
_cell.angle_alpha   90.00
_cell.angle_beta   90.00
_cell.angle_gamma   90.00
#
_symmetry.space_group_name_H-M   'P 1'
#
loop_
_entity.id
_entity.type
_entity.pdbx_description
1 polymer ?
#
loop_
_entity_poly.entity_id
_entity_poly.type
_entity_poly.pdbx_seq_one_letter_code
_entity_poly.pdbx_strand_id
1 'polypeptide(L)'
;MIYTIKVWLFTVIISPLLLALILGVIINNSSFNSILSSYEIVFVMILVGLISSIPAMVIFGLIKQRLKNKVSDLKEKIILSFYSFLSVWFTFYIVDNGFITRWSEQTIWVLIYSLTIVIGVWIFKFPKDELIE
;
A
#
# COMPACT_ATOMS: atom_id res chain seq x y z
N MET A 1 -3.52 14.27 -9.04
CA MET A 1 -2.48 13.99 -8.02
C MET A 1 -3.05 13.69 -6.64
N ILE A 2 -3.99 14.48 -6.10
CA ILE A 2 -4.54 14.32 -4.75
C ILE A 2 -5.01 12.87 -4.43
N TYR A 3 -5.77 12.24 -5.34
CA TYR A 3 -6.22 10.85 -5.16
C TYR A 3 -5.06 9.87 -4.97
N THR A 4 -4.02 9.95 -5.81
CA THR A 4 -2.83 9.10 -5.74
C THR A 4 -2.12 9.25 -4.40
N ILE A 5 -1.96 10.50 -3.92
CA ILE A 5 -1.33 10.79 -2.63
C ILE A 5 -2.17 10.22 -1.48
N LYS A 6 -3.50 10.33 -1.52
CA LYS A 6 -4.38 9.75 -0.50
C LYS A 6 -4.24 8.24 -0.40
N VAL A 7 -4.30 7.55 -1.55
CA VAL A 7 -4.09 6.09 -1.61
C VAL A 7 -2.70 5.73 -1.08
N TRP A 8 -1.67 6.45 -1.52
CA TRP A 8 -0.29 6.21 -1.13
C TRP A 8 -0.06 6.32 0.39
N LEU A 9 -0.41 7.47 0.97
CA LEU A 9 -0.22 7.72 2.40
C LEU A 9 -1.05 6.75 3.23
N PHE A 10 -2.28 6.45 2.81
CA PHE A 10 -3.09 5.43 3.45
C PHE A 10 -2.37 4.09 3.50
N THR A 11 -1.85 3.60 2.38
CA THR A 11 -1.12 2.32 2.35
C THR A 11 0.14 2.35 3.21
N VAL A 12 0.98 3.37 3.04
CA VAL A 12 2.27 3.46 3.73
C VAL A 12 2.12 3.58 5.25
N ILE A 13 1.03 4.19 5.73
CA ILE A 13 0.77 4.33 7.17
C ILE A 13 0.02 3.11 7.71
N ILE A 14 -1.05 2.68 7.04
CA ILE A 14 -1.94 1.65 7.58
C ILE A 14 -1.33 0.25 7.49
N SER A 15 -0.55 -0.06 6.44
CA SER A 15 0.03 -1.40 6.30
C SER A 15 1.02 -1.77 7.42
N PRO A 16 2.00 -0.92 7.81
CA PRO A 16 2.84 -1.18 8.98
C PRO A 16 2.07 -1.34 10.28
N LEU A 17 1.01 -0.55 10.49
CA LEU A 17 0.17 -0.64 11.69
C LEU A 17 -0.59 -1.97 11.73
N LEU A 18 -1.19 -2.38 10.61
CA LEU A 18 -1.84 -3.68 10.49
C LEU A 18 -0.85 -4.83 10.70
N LEU A 19 0.36 -4.72 10.16
CA LEU A 19 1.42 -5.70 10.37
C LEU A 19 1.81 -5.83 11.83
N ALA A 20 2.06 -4.70 12.50
CA ALA A 20 2.41 -4.69 13.92
C ALA A 20 1.30 -5.32 14.79
N LEU A 21 0.04 -5.04 14.48
CA LEU A 21 -1.10 -5.62 15.18
C LEU A 21 -1.24 -7.13 14.90
N ILE A 22 -1.17 -7.57 13.64
CA ILE A 22 -1.36 -8.97 13.27
C ILE A 22 -0.19 -9.81 13.80
N LEU A 23 1.05 -9.42 13.53
CA LEU A 23 2.22 -10.18 13.98
C LEU A 23 2.38 -10.11 15.51
N GLY A 24 2.21 -8.92 16.10
CA GLY A 24 2.39 -8.72 17.53
C GLY A 24 1.30 -9.37 18.36
N VAL A 25 0.03 -9.00 18.11
CA VAL A 25 -1.10 -9.45 18.96
C VAL A 25 -1.53 -10.87 18.59
N ILE A 26 -1.73 -11.16 17.30
CA ILE A 26 -2.38 -12.40 16.88
C ILE A 26 -1.41 -13.57 16.86
N ILE A 27 -0.21 -13.38 16.30
CA ILE A 27 0.76 -14.47 16.12
C ILE A 27 1.62 -14.64 17.38
N ASN A 28 2.22 -13.56 17.87
CA ASN A 28 3.18 -13.62 18.97
C ASN A 28 2.55 -13.42 20.36
N ASN A 29 1.23 -13.26 20.44
CA ASN A 29 0.47 -13.07 21.69
C ASN A 29 1.08 -11.97 22.60
N SER A 30 1.67 -10.95 21.97
CA SER A 30 2.35 -9.86 22.66
C SER A 30 1.34 -8.89 23.25
N SER A 31 1.66 -8.36 24.44
CA SER A 31 0.82 -7.31 25.03
C SER A 31 0.82 -6.06 24.15
N PHE A 32 -0.30 -5.35 24.14
CA PHE A 32 -0.46 -4.11 23.36
C PHE A 32 0.59 -3.04 23.72
N ASN A 33 1.00 -2.98 25.00
CA ASN A 33 2.06 -2.10 25.49
C ASN A 33 3.44 -2.42 24.88
N SER A 34 3.73 -3.70 24.62
CA SER A 34 4.97 -4.12 23.95
C SER A 34 5.02 -3.64 22.48
N ILE A 35 3.87 -3.65 21.81
CA ILE A 35 3.75 -3.18 20.42
C ILE A 35 3.91 -1.66 20.36
N LEU A 36 3.26 -0.93 21.28
CA LEU A 36 3.39 0.53 21.40
C LEU A 36 4.81 0.98 21.71
N SER A 37 5.52 0.24 22.56
CA SER A 37 6.94 0.53 22.86
C SER A 37 7.88 0.24 21.69
N SER A 38 7.42 -0.52 20.68
CA SER A 38 8.16 -0.81 19.44
C SER A 38 7.83 0.19 18.30
N TYR A 39 7.37 1.40 18.62
CA TYR A 39 6.97 2.40 17.63
C TYR A 39 8.09 2.78 16.65
N GLU A 40 9.35 2.68 17.06
CA GLU A 40 10.51 2.98 16.22
C GLU A 40 10.56 2.08 14.99
N ILE A 41 10.26 0.79 15.16
CA ILE A 41 10.25 -0.19 14.07
C ILE A 41 9.14 0.17 13.07
N VAL A 42 7.94 0.46 13.57
CA VAL A 42 6.80 0.89 12.74
C VAL A 42 7.14 2.17 11.98
N PHE A 43 7.79 3.12 12.65
CA PHE A 43 8.21 4.37 12.02
C PHE A 43 9.24 4.15 10.90
N VAL A 44 10.24 3.28 11.11
CA VAL A 44 11.20 2.90 10.07
C VAL A 44 10.48 2.20 8.91
N MET A 45 9.52 1.32 9.18
CA MET A 45 8.72 0.66 8.13
C MET A 45 7.94 1.67 7.29
N ILE A 46 7.36 2.70 7.91
CA ILE A 46 6.69 3.79 7.21
C ILE A 46 7.68 4.53 6.30
N LEU A 47 8.87 4.90 6.80
CA LEU A 47 9.87 5.63 6.01
C LEU A 47 10.38 4.81 4.82
N VAL A 48 10.75 3.54 5.05
CA VAL A 48 11.21 2.64 3.99
C VAL A 48 10.10 2.39 2.99
N GLY A 49 8.88 2.13 3.46
CA GLY A 49 7.71 1.96 2.60
C GLY A 49 7.43 3.20 1.74
N LEU A 50 7.56 4.40 2.33
CA LEU A 50 7.39 5.66 1.61
C LEU A 50 8.41 5.78 0.48
N ILE A 51 9.70 5.63 0.76
CA ILE A 51 10.76 5.79 -0.25
C ILE A 51 10.65 4.72 -1.34
N SER A 52 10.55 3.45 -0.95
CA SER A 52 10.55 2.31 -1.88
C SER A 52 9.34 2.28 -2.80
N SER A 53 8.21 2.84 -2.39
CA SER A 53 6.99 2.86 -3.20
C SER A 53 6.88 4.07 -4.15
N ILE A 54 7.79 5.05 -4.10
CA ILE A 54 7.76 6.23 -4.99
C ILE A 54 7.62 5.83 -6.48
N PRO A 55 8.43 4.90 -7.03
CA PRO A 55 8.34 4.56 -8.45
C PRO A 55 6.98 3.95 -8.82
N ALA A 56 6.46 3.06 -7.96
CA ALA A 56 5.15 2.44 -8.16
C ALA A 56 4.01 3.48 -8.12
N MET A 57 4.10 4.46 -7.21
CA MET A 57 3.07 5.49 -7.10
C MET A 57 3.11 6.52 -8.23
N VAL A 58 4.31 6.81 -8.78
CA VAL A 58 4.44 7.62 -9.99
C VAL A 58 3.72 6.93 -11.15
N ILE A 59 3.99 5.65 -11.39
CA ILE A 59 3.34 4.87 -12.45
C ILE A 59 1.83 4.75 -12.19
N PHE A 60 1.40 4.51 -10.94
CA PHE A 60 -0.02 4.54 -10.56
C PHE A 60 -0.68 5.85 -10.98
N GLY A 61 -0.05 6.99 -10.69
CA GLY A 61 -0.53 8.31 -11.08
C GLY A 61 -0.63 8.48 -12.60
N LEU A 62 0.36 8.01 -13.35
CA LEU A 62 0.37 8.04 -14.82
C LEU A 62 -0.73 7.17 -15.43
N ILE A 63 -0.94 5.95 -14.90
CA ILE A 63 -2.04 5.07 -15.33
C ILE A 63 -3.38 5.76 -15.08
N LYS A 64 -3.58 6.30 -13.88
CA LYS A 64 -4.79 7.05 -13.52
C LYS A 64 -5.06 8.19 -14.50
N GLN A 65 -4.05 9.02 -14.77
CA GLN A 65 -4.18 10.14 -15.71
C GLN A 65 -4.53 9.68 -17.13
N ARG A 66 -3.95 8.57 -17.59
CA ARG A 66 -4.25 8.01 -18.91
C ARG A 66 -5.66 7.45 -19.02
N LEU A 67 -6.23 6.94 -17.93
CA LEU A 67 -7.57 6.36 -17.87
C LEU A 67 -8.67 7.40 -17.66
N LYS A 68 -8.34 8.56 -17.06
CA LYS A 68 -9.29 9.65 -16.80
C LYS A 68 -10.11 9.94 -18.06
N ASN A 69 -11.44 9.93 -17.93
CA ASN A 69 -12.43 10.18 -18.98
C ASN A 69 -12.44 9.17 -20.15
N LYS A 70 -11.61 8.13 -20.13
CA LYS A 70 -11.60 7.08 -21.18
C LYS A 70 -12.40 5.84 -20.79
N VAL A 71 -12.58 5.62 -19.50
CA VAL A 71 -13.29 4.46 -18.94
C VAL A 71 -14.18 4.90 -17.79
N SER A 72 -15.11 4.03 -17.37
CA SER A 72 -15.92 4.28 -16.18
C SER A 72 -15.09 4.18 -14.91
N ASP A 73 -15.49 4.90 -13.86
CA ASP A 73 -14.82 4.89 -12.54
C ASP A 73 -14.57 3.49 -12.00
N LEU A 74 -15.54 2.58 -12.19
CA LEU A 74 -15.43 1.18 -11.78
C LEU A 74 -14.27 0.48 -12.50
N LYS A 75 -14.18 0.64 -13.82
CA LYS A 75 -13.10 0.06 -14.63
C LYS A 75 -11.75 0.66 -14.27
N GLU A 76 -11.69 1.98 -14.04
CA GLU A 76 -10.48 2.64 -13.57
C GLU A 76 -10.01 2.06 -12.23
N LYS A 77 -10.90 1.90 -11.24
CA LYS A 77 -10.57 1.30 -9.94
C LYS A 77 -10.10 -0.15 -10.05
N ILE A 78 -10.70 -0.96 -10.92
CA ILE A 78 -10.26 -2.35 -11.15
C ILE A 78 -8.84 -2.38 -11.71
N ILE A 79 -8.55 -1.58 -12.74
CA ILE A 79 -7.22 -1.51 -13.36
C ILE A 79 -6.18 -1.03 -12.34
N LEU A 80 -6.49 0.03 -11.60
CA LEU A 80 -5.61 0.57 -10.56
C LEU A 80 -5.38 -0.43 -9.43
N SER A 81 -6.41 -1.17 -9.02
CA SER A 81 -6.30 -2.24 -8.01
C SER A 81 -5.35 -3.32 -8.49
N PHE A 82 -5.55 -3.83 -9.71
CA PHE A 82 -4.72 -4.89 -10.28
C PHE A 82 -3.25 -4.46 -10.41
N TYR A 83 -3.02 -3.25 -10.95
CA TYR A 83 -1.69 -2.68 -11.03
C TYR A 83 -1.05 -2.54 -9.63
N SER A 84 -1.77 -1.93 -8.69
CA SER A 84 -1.25 -1.67 -7.34
C SER A 84 -0.89 -2.96 -6.62
N PHE A 85 -1.73 -4.00 -6.73
CA PHE A 85 -1.48 -5.31 -6.19
C PHE A 85 -0.16 -5.87 -6.72
N LEU A 86 -0.02 -5.98 -8.05
CA LEU A 86 1.22 -6.50 -8.65
C LEU A 86 2.45 -5.65 -8.33
N SER A 87 2.30 -4.33 -8.26
CA SER A 87 3.41 -3.43 -7.97
C SER A 87 4.02 -3.65 -6.59
N VAL A 88 3.20 -4.01 -5.59
CA VAL A 88 3.67 -4.35 -4.24
C VAL A 88 4.50 -5.62 -4.29
N TRP A 89 3.99 -6.68 -4.91
CA TRP A 89 4.72 -7.95 -5.08
C TRP A 89 6.05 -7.74 -5.80
N PHE A 90 6.04 -6.97 -6.88
CA PHE A 90 7.24 -6.66 -7.65
C PHE A 90 8.27 -5.85 -6.83
N THR A 91 7.81 -4.88 -6.04
CA THR A 91 8.68 -4.07 -5.19
C THR A 91 9.38 -4.95 -4.15
N PHE A 92 8.64 -5.82 -3.46
CA PHE A 92 9.23 -6.75 -2.48
C PHE A 92 10.18 -7.75 -3.13
N TYR A 93 9.84 -8.25 -4.33
CA TYR A 93 10.71 -9.14 -5.10
C TYR A 93 12.06 -8.49 -5.45
N ILE A 94 12.09 -7.19 -5.76
CA ILE A 94 13.33 -6.46 -6.08
C ILE A 94 14.11 -6.06 -4.83
N VAL A 95 13.41 -5.54 -3.82
CA VAL A 95 14.04 -4.89 -2.66
C VAL A 95 14.54 -5.92 -1.63
N ASP A 96 13.86 -7.06 -1.51
CA ASP A 96 14.24 -8.11 -0.57
C ASP A 96 14.84 -9.31 -1.30
N ASN A 97 16.16 -9.35 -1.39
CA ASN A 97 16.91 -10.50 -1.94
C ASN A 97 16.59 -11.83 -1.22
N GLY A 98 16.08 -11.78 0.02
CA GLY A 98 15.67 -12.93 0.79
C GLY A 98 14.18 -13.29 0.66
N PHE A 99 13.42 -12.62 -0.23
CA PHE A 99 12.00 -12.86 -0.45
C PHE A 99 11.72 -14.30 -0.87
N ILE A 100 12.52 -14.84 -1.78
CA ILE A 100 12.40 -16.23 -2.24
C ILE A 100 12.76 -17.21 -1.12
N THR A 101 13.76 -16.90 -0.30
CA THR A 101 14.25 -17.82 0.75
C THR A 101 13.40 -17.81 2.03
N ARG A 102 12.69 -16.70 2.32
CA ARG A 102 11.81 -16.53 3.49
C ARG A 102 10.35 -16.37 3.09
N TRP A 103 9.96 -17.05 2.01
CA TRP A 103 8.67 -16.88 1.35
C TRP A 103 7.48 -16.97 2.30
N SER A 104 7.47 -17.94 3.22
CA SER A 104 6.34 -18.16 4.16
C SER A 104 6.07 -16.95 5.06
N GLU A 105 7.11 -16.38 5.67
CA GLU A 105 7.00 -15.24 6.58
C GLU A 105 6.73 -13.93 5.83
N GLN A 106 7.39 -13.74 4.69
CA GLN A 106 7.26 -12.50 3.92
C GLN A 106 5.98 -12.42 3.10
N THR A 107 5.36 -13.56 2.76
CA THR A 107 4.08 -13.57 2.05
C THR A 107 2.99 -12.81 2.82
N ILE A 108 2.95 -12.95 4.15
CA ILE A 108 1.98 -12.22 5.00
C ILE A 108 2.18 -10.70 4.85
N TRP A 109 3.43 -10.24 4.78
CA TRP A 109 3.77 -8.83 4.64
C TRP A 109 3.28 -8.31 3.30
N VAL A 110 3.67 -8.97 2.22
CA VAL A 110 3.29 -8.58 0.85
C VAL A 110 1.77 -8.60 0.69
N LEU A 111 1.09 -9.60 1.26
CA LEU A 111 -0.38 -9.67 1.25
C LEU A 111 -1.02 -8.49 1.99
N ILE A 112 -0.56 -8.14 3.20
CA ILE A 112 -1.11 -7.01 3.95
C ILE A 112 -0.95 -5.70 3.16
N TYR A 113 0.25 -5.43 2.62
CA TYR A 113 0.47 -4.24 1.79
C TYR A 113 -0.43 -4.24 0.54
N SER A 114 -0.52 -5.38 -0.16
CA SER A 114 -1.30 -5.52 -1.39
C SER A 114 -2.80 -5.32 -1.16
N LEU A 115 -3.34 -5.88 -0.08
CA LEU A 115 -4.74 -5.71 0.28
C LEU A 115 -5.02 -4.28 0.74
N THR A 116 -4.12 -3.68 1.53
CA THR A 116 -4.30 -2.31 2.02
C THR A 116 -4.35 -1.31 0.86
N ILE A 117 -3.49 -1.43 -0.15
CA ILE A 117 -3.52 -0.51 -1.30
C ILE A 117 -4.78 -0.69 -2.14
N VAL A 118 -5.23 -1.92 -2.37
CA VAL A 118 -6.51 -2.18 -3.04
C VAL A 118 -7.65 -1.55 -2.26
N ILE A 119 -7.71 -1.76 -0.94
CA ILE A 119 -8.72 -1.11 -0.08
C ILE A 119 -8.66 0.42 -0.21
N GLY A 120 -7.46 1.01 -0.19
CA GLY A 120 -7.25 2.44 -0.39
C GLY A 120 -7.84 2.94 -1.71
N VAL A 121 -7.62 2.21 -2.82
CA VAL A 121 -8.21 2.52 -4.14
C VAL A 121 -9.74 2.57 -4.06
N TRP A 122 -10.35 1.64 -3.34
CA TRP A 122 -11.81 1.54 -3.25
C TRP A 122 -12.44 2.54 -2.27
N ILE A 123 -11.81 2.80 -1.12
CA ILE A 123 -12.32 3.74 -0.10
C ILE A 123 -12.31 5.18 -0.61
N PHE A 124 -11.23 5.63 -1.26
CA PHE A 124 -11.18 7.00 -1.74
C PHE A 124 -12.04 7.18 -2.99
N LYS A 125 -12.80 8.27 -3.02
CA LYS A 125 -13.52 8.70 -4.22
C LYS A 125 -12.57 9.47 -5.13
N PHE A 126 -12.74 9.32 -6.45
CA PHE A 126 -12.09 10.24 -7.36
C PHE A 126 -12.55 11.66 -7.04
N PRO A 127 -11.66 12.66 -7.08
CA PRO A 127 -12.10 14.05 -7.01
C PRO A 127 -13.10 14.24 -8.15
N LYS A 128 -14.36 14.50 -7.80
CA LYS A 128 -15.30 15.11 -8.74
C LYS A 128 -14.62 16.39 -9.18
N ASP A 129 -14.54 16.62 -10.49
CA ASP A 129 -13.88 17.79 -11.05
C ASP A 129 -14.23 19.01 -10.17
N GLU A 130 -13.20 19.62 -9.58
CA GLU A 130 -13.29 21.04 -9.27
C GLU A 130 -13.76 21.67 -10.58
N LEU A 131 -14.89 22.36 -10.49
CA LEU A 131 -15.60 22.96 -11.59
C LEU A 131 -14.61 23.53 -12.59
N ILE A 132 -14.89 23.25 -13.87
CA ILE A 132 -14.34 23.97 -15.01
C ILE A 132 -14.38 25.47 -14.66
N GLU A 133 -13.23 26.07 -14.39
CA GLU A 133 -12.98 27.50 -14.53
C GLU A 133 -11.88 27.67 -15.58
#